data_AF-A0A941NFH2-F1
#
_entry.id   AF-A0A941NFH2-F1
#
_cell.length_a   1.000
_cell.length_b   1.000
_cell.length_c   1.000
_cell.angle_alpha   90.00
_cell.angle_beta   90.00
_cell.angle_gamma   90.00
#
_symmetry.space_group_name_H-M   'P 1'
#
loop_
_entity.id
_entity.type
_entity.pdbx_description
1 polymer ?
#
loop_
_entity_poly.entity_id
_entity_poly.type
_entity_poly.pdbx_seq_one_letter_code
_entity_poly.pdbx_strand_id
1 'polypeptide(L)' 'MKKRPNIVVLMADQHRADMMACAGDPVAQTPNIDWLAGQGVRFDRTYCQGPLCMP' A
#
# COMPACT_ATOMS: atom_id res chain seq x y z
N MET A 1 2.43 20.32 -24.80
CA MET A 1 1.29 20.14 -23.88
C MET A 1 1.80 19.61 -22.55
N LYS A 2 1.36 20.14 -21.42
CA LYS A 2 1.82 19.68 -20.09
C LYS A 2 1.23 18.29 -19.84
N LYS A 3 2.05 17.30 -19.51
CA LYS A 3 1.60 15.92 -19.24
C LYS A 3 0.66 15.96 -18.02
N ARG A 4 -0.57 15.46 -18.17
CA ARG A 4 -1.56 15.32 -17.09
C ARG A 4 -1.72 13.84 -16.80
N PRO A 5 -1.08 13.29 -15.76
CA PRO A 5 -1.23 11.88 -15.44
C PRO A 5 -2.63 11.60 -14.90
N ASN A 6 -3.10 10.37 -15.10
CA ASN A 6 -4.23 9.84 -14.34
C ASN A 6 -3.76 9.51 -12.92
N ILE A 7 -4.62 9.75 -11.92
CA ILE A 7 -4.34 9.42 -10.51
C ILE A 7 -5.36 8.37 -10.09
N VAL A 8 -4.88 7.24 -9.58
CA VAL A 8 -5.70 6.16 -9.03
C VAL A 8 -5.33 5.99 -7.57
N VAL A 9 -6.33 6.02 -6.69
CA VAL A 9 -6.16 5.77 -5.25
C VAL A 9 -6.79 4.41 -4.94
N LEU A 10 -5.98 3.47 -4.49
CA LEU A 10 -6.41 2.16 -4.03
C LEU A 10 -6.30 2.14 -2.51
N MET A 11 -7.39 1.80 -1.82
CA MET A 11 -7.45 1.70 -0.37
C MET A 11 -8.04 0.34 0.00
N ALA A 12 -7.26 -0.48 0.70
CA ALA A 12 -7.74 -1.74 1.26
C ALA A 12 -8.37 -1.48 2.62
N ASP A 13 -9.44 -2.20 2.94
CA ASP A 13 -10.10 -2.13 4.24
C ASP A 13 -9.47 -3.14 5.21
N GLN A 14 -9.22 -2.71 6.45
CA GLN A 14 -8.64 -3.51 7.53
C GLN A 14 -7.31 -4.23 7.19
N HIS A 15 -6.56 -3.75 6.19
CA HIS A 15 -5.27 -4.34 5.82
C HIS A 15 -4.18 -3.94 6.82
N ARG A 16 -3.64 -4.92 7.55
CA ARG A 16 -2.50 -4.70 8.43
C ARG A 16 -1.25 -4.34 7.65
N ALA A 17 -0.46 -3.41 8.19
CA ALA A 17 0.77 -2.93 7.56
C ALA A 17 1.83 -4.03 7.31
N ASP A 18 1.81 -5.10 8.11
CA ASP A 18 2.75 -6.21 8.03
C ASP A 18 2.30 -7.36 7.11
N MET A 19 1.04 -7.38 6.66
CA MET A 19 0.46 -8.48 5.86
C MET A 19 0.79 -8.36 4.36
N MET A 20 2.06 -8.25 4.02
CA MET A 20 2.60 -8.23 2.65
C MET A 20 4.01 -8.82 2.62
N ALA A 21 4.37 -9.55 1.57
CA ALA A 21 5.73 -10.10 1.46
C ALA A 21 6.80 -9.00 1.39
N CYS A 22 6.54 -7.90 0.65
CA CYS A 22 7.43 -6.73 0.66
C CYS A 22 7.51 -5.97 2.00
N ALA A 23 6.63 -6.29 2.96
CA ALA A 23 6.67 -5.79 4.34
C ALA A 23 7.29 -6.79 5.33
N GLY A 24 7.72 -7.97 4.86
CA GLY A 24 8.42 -8.98 5.65
C GLY A 24 7.55 -10.14 6.15
N ASP A 25 6.29 -10.25 5.70
CA ASP A 25 5.48 -11.42 6.02
C ASP A 25 6.06 -12.68 5.35
N PRO A 26 6.30 -13.78 6.10
CA PRO A 26 6.93 -14.98 5.55
C PRO A 26 5.98 -15.88 4.74
N VAL A 27 4.66 -15.64 4.79
CA VAL A 27 3.63 -16.51 4.18
C VAL A 27 2.76 -15.77 3.16
N ALA A 28 2.61 -14.44 3.29
CA ALA A 28 1.78 -13.65 2.38
C ALA A 28 2.27 -13.76 0.93
N GLN A 29 1.33 -14.06 0.03
CA GLN A 29 1.59 -14.07 -1.41
C GLN A 29 0.93 -12.85 -2.04
N THR A 30 1.70 -11.77 -2.17
CA THR A 30 1.20 -10.45 -2.64
C THR A 30 1.91 -9.95 -3.90
N PRO A 31 2.09 -10.78 -4.95
CA PRO A 31 3.02 -10.50 -6.05
C PRO A 31 2.74 -9.18 -6.79
N ASN A 32 1.48 -8.78 -6.92
CA ASN A 32 1.12 -7.51 -7.57
C ASN A 32 1.43 -6.30 -6.69
N ILE A 33 1.25 -6.41 -5.38
CA ILE A 33 1.57 -5.33 -4.44
C ILE A 33 3.09 -5.22 -4.30
N ASP A 34 3.79 -6.35 -4.23
CA ASP A 34 5.25 -6.39 -4.17
C ASP A 34 5.87 -5.82 -5.45
N TRP A 35 5.28 -6.12 -6.62
CA TRP A 35 5.66 -5.52 -7.89
C TRP A 35 5.45 -4.00 -7.88
N LEU A 36 4.29 -3.51 -7.42
CA LEU A 36 4.03 -2.06 -7.29
C LEU A 36 5.04 -1.39 -6.35
N ALA A 37 5.36 -2.02 -5.21
CA ALA A 37 6.34 -1.53 -4.26
C ALA A 37 7.75 -1.44 -4.89
N GLY A 38 8.14 -2.41 -5.72
CA GLY A 38 9.42 -2.41 -6.44
C GLY A 38 9.49 -1.47 -7.64
N GLN A 39 8.37 -0.99 -8.16
CA GLN A 39 8.30 -0.01 -9.26
C GLN A 39 8.11 1.44 -8.77
N GLY A 40 8.01 1.65 -7.46
CA GLY A 40 7.70 2.94 -6.87
C GLY A 40 8.42 3.17 -5.54
N VAL A 41 7.73 3.87 -4.63
CA VAL A 41 8.21 4.15 -3.28
C VAL A 41 7.25 3.52 -2.29
N ARG A 42 7.76 2.61 -1.44
CA ARG A 42 7.05 2.08 -0.28
C ARG A 42 7.43 2.88 0.95
N PHE A 43 6.45 3.52 1.58
CA PHE A 43 6.63 4.16 2.88
C PHE A 43 6.46 3.10 3.98
N ASP A 44 7.50 2.89 4.79
CA ASP A 44 7.53 1.89 5.86
C ASP A 44 6.97 2.39 7.19
N ARG A 45 6.69 3.70 7.29
CA ARG A 45 6.14 4.38 8.47
C ARG A 45 4.98 5.30 8.09
N THR A 46 3.84 4.70 7.77
CA THR A 46 2.59 5.39 7.44
C THR A 46 1.52 5.04 8.49
N TYR A 47 0.79 6.04 8.98
CA TYR A 47 -0.19 5.89 10.05
C TYR A 47 -1.54 6.47 9.66
N CYS A 48 -2.62 5.81 10.04
CA CYS A 48 -3.96 6.39 10.00
C CYS A 48 -4.14 7.35 11.18
N GLN A 49 -4.94 8.41 10.97
CA GLN A 49 -5.24 9.38 12.03
C GLN A 49 -6.12 8.81 13.15
N GLY A 50 -6.83 7.71 12.87
CA GLY A 50 -7.65 6.98 13.83
C GLY A 50 -7.73 5.49 13.46
N PRO A 51 -8.10 4.62 14.42
CA PRO A 51 -8.17 3.17 14.21
C PRO A 51 -9.51 2.68 13.66
N LEU A 52 -10.49 3.56 13.47
CA LEU A 52 -11.84 3.23 13.03
C LEU A 52 -12.04 3.57 11.55
N CYS A 53 -12.90 2.81 10.87
CA CYS A 53 -13.21 3.01 9.44
C CYS A 53 -13.92 4.34 9.17
N MET A 54 -14.77 4.78 10.10
CA MET A 54 -15.33 6.13 10.13
C MET A 54 -14.67 6.89 11.28
N PRO A 55 -14.42 8.21 11.12
CA PRO A 55 -13.80 9.03 12.16
C PRO A 55 -14.60 9.05 13.46
#